data_AF-A0A6S7JK35-F1
#
_entry.id   AF-A0A6S7JK35-F1
#
_cell.length_a   1.000
_cell.length_b   1.000
_cell.length_c   1.000
_cell.angle_alpha   90.00
_cell.angle_beta   90.00
_cell.angle_gamma   90.00
#
_symmetry.space_group_name_H-M   'P 1'
#
loop_
_entity.id
_entity.type
_entity.pdbx_description
1 polymer ?
#
loop_
_entity_poly.entity_id
_entity_poly.type
_entity_poly.pdbx_seq_one_letter_code
_entity_poly.pdbx_strand_id
1 'polypeptide(L)'
;MLLIGYLVRQETAIAALQERVEQLTRKLSRERRRASNHTLDMSVSSVTPETESESIVLNLLEELSKAAAVHSGIVLISGTGSNCQLVNPNGDVHGCGGWGHMLGDEGSGYWMSHMAIKLVYDDIDGLVKAPFDVTFIKEAMYKFFQLERRFDILDHLYRDFNKGKVAQFTSVVAEGASKHGDPLCKYVFKEAGVRLGHHINALEGKVHEQLAKSEDGLKVLCVGSVFKSWELLKEEQLETS
;
A
#
# COMPACT_ATOMS: atom_id res chain seq x y z
N MET A 1 26.41 -32.92 -7.53
CA MET A 1 27.24 -31.75 -7.91
C MET A 1 26.46 -30.55 -8.46
N LEU A 2 25.20 -30.70 -8.91
CA LEU A 2 24.39 -29.57 -9.43
C LEU A 2 23.82 -28.63 -8.36
N LEU A 3 23.56 -29.12 -7.14
CA LEU A 3 22.99 -28.34 -6.03
C LEU A 3 23.98 -27.30 -5.45
N ILE A 4 25.25 -27.67 -5.33
CA ILE A 4 26.31 -26.78 -4.81
C ILE A 4 26.62 -25.68 -5.83
N GLY A 5 26.66 -25.99 -7.13
CA GLY A 5 26.84 -24.99 -8.18
C GLY A 5 25.63 -24.06 -8.39
N TYR A 6 24.45 -24.41 -7.86
CA TYR A 6 23.27 -23.53 -7.82
C TYR A 6 23.33 -22.59 -6.60
N LEU A 7 23.70 -23.11 -5.43
CA LEU A 7 23.88 -22.32 -4.20
C LEU A 7 25.02 -21.27 -4.33
N VAL A 8 26.16 -21.65 -4.92
CA VAL A 8 27.27 -20.71 -5.20
C VAL A 8 26.88 -19.65 -6.23
N ARG A 9 25.99 -19.98 -7.18
CA ARG A 9 25.42 -19.02 -8.15
C ARG A 9 24.40 -18.05 -7.53
N GLN A 10 23.68 -18.48 -6.49
CA GLN A 10 22.77 -17.62 -5.74
C GLN A 10 23.54 -16.69 -4.78
N GLU A 11 24.59 -17.16 -4.11
CA GLU A 11 25.47 -16.29 -3.30
C GLU A 11 26.14 -15.22 -4.15
N THR A 12 26.59 -15.54 -5.37
CA THR A 12 27.15 -14.56 -6.29
C THR A 12 26.11 -13.58 -6.85
N ALA A 13 24.87 -14.02 -7.06
CA ALA A 13 23.77 -13.13 -7.47
C ALA A 13 23.34 -12.19 -6.35
N ILE A 14 23.29 -12.68 -5.10
CA ILE A 14 23.03 -11.87 -3.90
C ILE A 14 24.15 -10.86 -3.68
N ALA A 15 25.41 -11.28 -3.78
CA ALA A 15 26.57 -10.39 -3.70
C ALA A 15 26.55 -9.33 -4.82
N ALA A 16 26.16 -9.70 -6.05
CA ALA A 16 26.05 -8.76 -7.16
C ALA A 16 24.89 -7.76 -7.00
N LEU A 17 23.78 -8.18 -6.37
CA LEU A 17 22.65 -7.29 -6.06
C LEU A 17 23.00 -6.34 -4.91
N GLN A 18 23.66 -6.84 -3.86
CA GLN A 18 24.20 -6.04 -2.76
C GLN A 18 25.24 -5.04 -3.28
N GLU A 19 26.12 -5.47 -4.18
CA GLU A 19 27.09 -4.60 -4.83
C GLU A 19 26.41 -3.56 -5.72
N ARG A 20 25.34 -3.90 -6.45
CA ARG A 20 24.54 -2.93 -7.23
C ARG A 20 23.83 -1.93 -6.34
N VAL A 21 23.27 -2.36 -5.22
CA VAL A 21 22.65 -1.48 -4.20
C VAL A 21 23.72 -0.55 -3.60
N GLU A 22 24.89 -1.07 -3.25
CA GLU A 22 26.03 -0.26 -2.81
C GLU A 22 26.49 0.70 -3.91
N GLN A 23 26.53 0.27 -5.17
CA GLN A 23 26.92 1.10 -6.31
C GLN A 23 25.90 2.21 -6.60
N LEU A 24 24.61 1.94 -6.53
CA LEU A 24 23.53 2.93 -6.62
C LEU A 24 23.60 3.92 -5.45
N THR A 25 23.82 3.42 -4.23
CA THR A 25 24.02 4.25 -3.03
C THR A 25 25.28 5.12 -3.17
N ARG A 26 26.38 4.56 -3.71
CA ARG A 26 27.62 5.28 -4.04
C ARG A 26 27.44 6.27 -5.18
N LYS A 27 26.61 5.97 -6.17
CA LYS A 27 26.34 6.84 -7.32
C LYS A 27 25.50 8.04 -6.90
N LEU A 28 24.43 7.81 -6.14
CA LEU A 28 23.59 8.86 -5.53
C LEU A 28 24.40 9.73 -4.56
N SER A 29 25.26 9.14 -3.73
CA SER A 29 26.18 9.92 -2.86
C SER A 29 27.29 10.67 -3.62
N ARG A 30 27.74 10.19 -4.78
CA ARG A 30 28.69 10.89 -5.66
C ARG A 30 28.04 12.04 -6.43
N GLU A 31 26.82 11.87 -6.92
CA GLU A 31 26.01 12.95 -7.51
C GLU A 31 25.74 14.05 -6.48
N ARG A 32 25.62 13.67 -5.20
CA ARG A 32 25.50 14.58 -4.06
C ARG A 32 26.80 15.27 -3.63
N ARG A 33 27.95 14.60 -3.70
CA ARG A 33 29.29 15.21 -3.49
C ARG A 33 29.63 16.25 -4.57
N ARG A 34 29.07 16.13 -5.78
CA ARG A 34 29.17 17.18 -6.82
C ARG A 34 28.31 18.42 -6.50
N ALA A 35 27.30 18.29 -5.64
CA ALA A 35 26.40 19.36 -5.24
C ALA A 35 26.77 20.01 -3.89
N SER A 36 27.74 19.48 -3.13
CA SER A 36 28.10 20.04 -1.82
C SER A 36 29.57 19.86 -1.49
N ASN A 37 30.36 20.92 -1.69
CA ASN A 37 31.73 21.04 -1.21
C ASN A 37 31.70 21.55 0.26
N HIS A 38 31.65 20.65 1.25
CA HIS A 38 32.49 20.75 2.47
C HIS A 38 32.31 19.55 3.40
N THR A 39 33.46 18.99 3.77
CA THR A 39 33.78 18.18 4.96
C THR A 39 33.22 16.75 5.05
N LEU A 40 34.16 15.81 5.08
CA LEU A 40 34.00 14.37 5.35
C LEU A 40 33.78 14.13 6.84
N ASP A 41 32.85 13.22 7.17
CA ASP A 41 33.02 12.31 8.29
C ASP A 41 32.49 10.91 7.93
N MET A 42 33.24 9.88 8.29
CA MET A 42 32.91 8.47 8.00
C MET A 42 32.12 7.90 9.18
N SER A 43 30.84 7.63 8.95
CA SER A 43 30.05 6.69 9.75
C SER A 43 29.09 5.97 8.81
N VAL A 44 28.90 4.66 9.01
CA VAL A 44 27.81 3.92 8.36
C VAL A 44 26.53 4.38 9.04
N SER A 45 25.99 5.51 8.59
CA SER A 45 24.74 6.06 9.13
C SER A 45 23.56 5.32 8.52
N SER A 46 22.59 4.95 9.36
CA SER A 46 21.21 4.71 8.94
C SER A 46 20.82 5.76 7.88
N VAL A 47 20.55 5.31 6.65
CA VAL A 47 20.15 6.21 5.57
C VAL A 47 18.81 6.80 5.99
N THR A 48 18.82 8.07 6.36
CA THR A 48 17.59 8.82 6.59
C THR A 48 17.11 9.27 5.22
N PRO A 49 15.92 8.87 4.78
CA PRO A 49 15.39 9.30 3.50
C PRO A 49 15.19 10.83 3.50
N GLU A 50 15.69 11.51 2.47
CA GLU A 50 15.57 12.97 2.35
C GLU A 50 14.30 13.40 1.66
N THR A 51 13.69 12.47 0.93
CA THR A 51 12.40 12.64 0.30
C THR A 51 11.47 11.51 0.71
N GLU A 52 10.18 11.78 0.67
CA GLU A 52 9.16 10.77 0.97
C GLU A 52 9.24 9.60 -0.03
N SER A 53 9.62 9.87 -1.29
CA SER A 53 9.88 8.86 -2.32
C SER A 53 11.04 7.93 -1.97
N GLU A 54 12.15 8.44 -1.45
CA GLU A 54 13.28 7.62 -0.98
C GLU A 54 12.89 6.78 0.24
N SER A 55 12.07 7.32 1.14
CA SER A 55 11.57 6.60 2.32
C SER A 55 10.75 5.39 1.91
N ILE A 56 9.89 5.58 0.91
CA ILE A 56 9.05 4.51 0.36
C ILE A 56 9.91 3.41 -0.26
N VAL A 57 10.91 3.76 -1.07
CA VAL A 57 11.81 2.78 -1.72
C VAL A 57 12.65 2.03 -0.68
N LEU A 58 13.17 2.71 0.35
CA LEU A 58 13.95 2.08 1.41
C LEU A 58 13.12 1.14 2.26
N ASN A 59 11.93 1.56 2.70
CA ASN A 59 11.01 0.69 3.45
C ASN A 59 10.58 -0.52 2.62
N LEU A 60 10.34 -0.34 1.33
CA LEU A 60 10.00 -1.43 0.41
C LEU A 60 11.13 -2.44 0.27
N LEU A 61 12.37 -1.97 0.07
CA LEU A 61 13.55 -2.83 -0.02
C LEU A 61 13.80 -3.57 1.31
N GLU A 62 13.54 -2.91 2.43
CA GLU A 62 13.62 -3.54 3.75
C GLU A 62 12.57 -4.65 3.90
N GLU A 63 11.31 -4.40 3.54
CA GLU A 63 10.24 -5.41 3.59
C GLU A 63 10.47 -6.56 2.59
N LEU A 64 10.98 -6.27 1.39
CA LEU A 64 11.43 -7.29 0.43
C LEU A 64 12.59 -8.11 0.97
N SER A 65 13.55 -7.48 1.65
CA SER A 65 14.69 -8.17 2.25
C SER A 65 14.29 -9.06 3.42
N LYS A 66 13.27 -8.65 4.20
CA LYS A 66 12.65 -9.46 5.26
C LYS A 66 11.90 -10.65 4.67
N ALA A 67 11.26 -10.46 3.51
CA ALA A 67 10.69 -11.53 2.71
C ALA A 67 11.79 -12.27 1.92
N ALA A 68 12.68 -12.96 2.63
CA ALA A 68 13.91 -13.62 2.15
C ALA A 68 13.77 -14.59 0.94
N ALA A 69 12.56 -14.78 0.39
CA ALA A 69 12.26 -15.64 -0.75
C ALA A 69 11.97 -14.89 -2.07
N VAL A 70 11.70 -13.58 -2.07
CA VAL A 70 11.22 -12.85 -3.26
C VAL A 70 12.28 -11.88 -3.77
N HIS A 71 13.15 -12.38 -4.64
CA HIS A 71 14.16 -11.58 -5.35
C HIS A 71 13.58 -10.82 -6.56
N SER A 72 12.35 -11.18 -6.93
CA SER A 72 11.56 -10.62 -8.03
C SER A 72 10.10 -11.01 -7.85
N GLY A 73 9.17 -10.10 -8.11
CA GLY A 73 7.74 -10.26 -7.86
C GLY A 73 7.07 -8.92 -7.60
N ILE A 74 5.82 -8.94 -7.16
CA ILE A 74 5.09 -7.72 -6.76
C ILE A 74 5.02 -7.64 -5.24
N VAL A 75 5.18 -6.44 -4.69
CA VAL A 75 4.76 -6.08 -3.34
C VAL A 75 3.57 -5.15 -3.43
N LEU A 76 2.48 -5.54 -2.77
CA LEU A 76 1.28 -4.74 -2.65
C LEU A 76 1.10 -4.35 -1.19
N ILE A 77 1.19 -3.06 -0.91
CA ILE A 77 1.07 -2.46 0.41
C ILE A 77 -0.35 -1.92 0.57
N SER A 78 -1.01 -2.28 1.67
CA SER A 78 -2.26 -1.66 2.13
C SER A 78 -2.30 -1.59 3.67
N GLY A 79 -2.04 -0.39 4.18
CA GLY A 79 -2.08 -0.02 5.60
C GLY A 79 -2.79 1.32 5.75
N THR A 80 -2.16 2.30 6.42
CA THR A 80 -2.68 3.68 6.44
C THR A 80 -2.72 4.30 5.04
N GLY A 81 -1.76 3.96 4.18
CA GLY A 81 -1.75 4.27 2.73
C GLY A 81 -1.60 2.99 1.91
N SER A 82 -1.44 3.13 0.59
CA SER A 82 -1.23 1.99 -0.32
C SER A 82 -0.15 2.27 -1.38
N ASN A 83 0.49 1.21 -1.86
CA ASN A 83 1.51 1.27 -2.91
C ASN A 83 1.65 -0.13 -3.54
N CYS A 84 1.97 -0.19 -4.83
CA CYS A 84 2.25 -1.43 -5.53
C CYS A 84 3.56 -1.30 -6.31
N GLN A 85 4.45 -2.27 -6.13
CA GLN A 85 5.80 -2.23 -6.71
C GLN A 85 6.15 -3.59 -7.28
N LEU A 86 6.60 -3.62 -8.53
CA LEU A 86 7.14 -4.77 -9.23
C LEU A 86 8.66 -4.69 -9.22
N VAL A 87 9.32 -5.79 -8.88
CA VAL A 87 10.75 -6.01 -9.08
C VAL A 87 10.93 -7.17 -10.05
N ASN A 88 11.52 -6.90 -11.21
CA ASN A 88 11.80 -7.92 -12.23
C ASN A 88 13.13 -8.65 -11.95
N PRO A 89 13.32 -9.88 -12.47
CA PRO A 89 14.56 -10.64 -12.27
C PRO A 89 15.83 -9.96 -12.82
N ASN A 90 15.67 -9.08 -13.81
CA ASN A 90 16.75 -8.28 -14.38
C ASN A 90 17.13 -7.06 -13.51
N GLY A 91 16.37 -6.78 -12.45
CA GLY A 91 16.53 -5.65 -11.54
C GLY A 91 15.68 -4.42 -11.87
N ASP A 92 14.86 -4.45 -12.93
CA ASP A 92 13.96 -3.34 -13.25
C ASP A 92 12.85 -3.22 -12.20
N VAL A 93 12.54 -1.99 -11.81
CA VAL A 93 11.51 -1.67 -10.81
C VAL A 93 10.43 -0.79 -11.44
N HIS A 94 9.17 -1.15 -11.23
CA HIS A 94 8.02 -0.39 -11.69
C HIS A 94 7.00 -0.23 -10.56
N GLY A 95 6.36 0.94 -10.47
CA GLY A 95 5.41 1.26 -9.39
C GLY A 95 4.05 1.72 -9.91
N CYS A 96 3.02 1.48 -9.10
CA CYS A 96 1.67 2.01 -9.24
C CYS A 96 1.17 2.48 -7.87
N GLY A 97 0.56 3.66 -7.80
CA GLY A 97 0.14 4.27 -6.54
C GLY A 97 1.30 4.79 -5.70
N GLY A 98 1.10 4.89 -4.39
CA GLY A 98 2.11 5.45 -3.48
C GLY A 98 2.21 6.98 -3.47
N TRP A 99 1.23 7.68 -4.06
CA TRP A 99 1.20 9.16 -4.14
C TRP A 99 0.66 9.85 -2.88
N GLY A 100 0.26 9.06 -1.88
CA GLY A 100 -0.31 9.55 -0.64
C GLY A 100 -1.75 10.05 -0.77
N HIS A 101 -2.35 10.33 0.38
CA HIS A 101 -3.79 10.56 0.54
C HIS A 101 -4.39 11.73 -0.25
N MET A 102 -3.60 12.71 -0.65
CA MET A 102 -4.12 13.82 -1.47
C MET A 102 -4.27 13.45 -2.95
N LEU A 103 -3.52 12.45 -3.42
CA LEU A 103 -3.42 12.09 -4.84
C LEU A 103 -3.74 10.62 -5.14
N GLY A 104 -4.07 9.82 -4.12
CA GLY A 104 -4.35 8.40 -4.28
C GLY A 104 -4.59 7.69 -2.96
N ASP A 105 -3.73 6.72 -2.64
CA ASP A 105 -3.88 5.76 -1.53
C ASP A 105 -5.11 4.83 -1.72
N GLU A 106 -5.53 4.57 -2.96
CA GLU A 106 -6.69 3.72 -3.23
C GLU A 106 -6.51 2.30 -2.68
N GLY A 107 -7.56 1.78 -2.04
CA GLY A 107 -7.52 0.48 -1.37
C GLY A 107 -6.81 0.48 0.00
N SER A 108 -6.34 1.63 0.49
CA SER A 108 -5.79 1.78 1.84
C SER A 108 -6.85 2.01 2.91
N GLY A 109 -6.44 1.89 4.19
CA GLY A 109 -7.26 2.26 5.33
C GLY A 109 -7.66 3.74 5.33
N TYR A 110 -6.82 4.67 4.87
CA TYR A 110 -7.25 6.06 4.73
C TYR A 110 -8.36 6.19 3.68
N TRP A 111 -8.16 5.60 2.51
CA TRP A 111 -9.09 5.71 1.38
C TRP A 111 -10.45 5.11 1.71
N MET A 112 -10.49 3.96 2.38
CA MET A 112 -11.73 3.32 2.83
C MET A 112 -12.49 4.15 3.85
N SER A 113 -11.78 4.73 4.83
CA SER A 113 -12.38 5.63 5.81
C SER A 113 -12.95 6.89 5.15
N HIS A 114 -12.18 7.50 4.25
CA HIS A 114 -12.61 8.68 3.50
C HIS A 114 -13.83 8.36 2.62
N MET A 115 -13.83 7.23 1.91
CA MET A 115 -14.96 6.77 1.10
C MET A 115 -16.21 6.56 1.96
N ALA A 116 -16.10 5.87 3.10
CA ALA A 116 -17.20 5.63 4.01
C ALA A 116 -17.82 6.95 4.52
N ILE A 117 -16.97 7.90 4.95
CA ILE A 117 -17.41 9.24 5.37
C ILE A 117 -18.11 9.95 4.21
N LYS A 118 -17.49 9.97 3.02
CA LYS A 118 -18.02 10.66 1.84
C LYS A 118 -19.40 10.13 1.44
N LEU A 119 -19.61 8.80 1.46
CA LEU A 119 -20.90 8.18 1.19
C LEU A 119 -22.00 8.65 2.17
N VAL A 120 -21.68 8.80 3.46
CA VAL A 120 -22.63 9.32 4.46
C VAL A 120 -23.01 10.77 4.15
N TYR A 121 -22.03 11.64 3.87
CA TYR A 121 -22.29 13.05 3.63
C TYR A 121 -23.06 13.27 2.32
N ASP A 122 -22.69 12.56 1.26
CA ASP A 122 -23.39 12.66 -0.03
C ASP A 122 -24.84 12.25 0.06
N ASP A 123 -25.13 11.19 0.83
CA ASP A 123 -26.50 10.70 1.02
C ASP A 123 -27.36 11.68 1.84
N ILE A 124 -26.80 12.20 2.94
CA ILE A 124 -27.51 13.14 3.84
C ILE A 124 -27.76 14.49 3.16
N ASP A 125 -26.80 14.99 2.38
CA ASP A 125 -26.95 16.25 1.66
C ASP A 125 -27.81 16.08 0.39
N GLY A 126 -28.14 14.85 0.00
CA GLY A 126 -28.90 14.54 -1.22
C GLY A 126 -28.11 14.76 -2.51
N LEU A 127 -26.77 14.77 -2.44
CA LEU A 127 -25.90 15.00 -3.60
C LEU A 127 -25.77 13.72 -4.45
N VAL A 128 -25.44 12.60 -3.82
CA VAL A 128 -25.38 11.27 -4.45
C VAL A 128 -25.94 10.26 -3.45
N LYS A 129 -26.96 9.49 -3.88
CA LYS A 129 -27.54 8.43 -3.06
C LYS A 129 -26.51 7.32 -2.84
N ALA A 130 -26.31 6.91 -1.59
CA ALA A 130 -25.45 5.77 -1.28
C ALA A 130 -26.06 4.46 -1.83
N PRO A 131 -25.22 3.48 -2.22
CA PRO A 131 -25.70 2.21 -2.75
C PRO A 131 -26.44 1.36 -1.70
N PHE A 132 -26.24 1.64 -0.41
CA PHE A 132 -26.89 0.97 0.72
C PHE A 132 -27.20 1.99 1.83
N ASP A 133 -27.93 1.55 2.85
CA ASP A 133 -28.26 2.39 4.01
C ASP A 133 -27.00 2.89 4.73
N VAL A 134 -26.98 4.18 5.07
CA VAL A 134 -25.81 4.86 5.65
C VAL A 134 -25.83 4.88 7.18
N THR A 135 -26.88 4.39 7.83
CA THR A 135 -27.13 4.59 9.27
C THR A 135 -26.02 4.00 10.12
N PHE A 136 -25.60 2.76 9.83
CA PHE A 136 -24.53 2.11 10.59
C PHE A 136 -23.22 2.92 10.54
N ILE A 137 -22.75 3.27 9.33
CA ILE A 137 -21.50 4.03 9.16
C ILE A 137 -21.62 5.41 9.80
N LYS A 138 -22.77 6.08 9.68
CA LYS A 138 -23.02 7.38 10.30
C LYS A 138 -22.89 7.31 11.82
N GLU A 139 -23.58 6.38 12.47
CA GLU A 139 -23.53 6.22 13.93
C GLU A 139 -22.12 5.83 14.41
N ALA A 140 -21.47 4.91 13.70
CA ALA A 140 -20.09 4.51 13.94
C ALA A 140 -19.12 5.70 13.82
N MET A 141 -19.27 6.53 12.79
CA MET A 141 -18.47 7.73 12.55
C MET A 141 -18.65 8.74 13.67
N TYR A 142 -19.90 9.04 14.07
CA TYR A 142 -20.19 9.97 15.16
C TYR A 142 -19.57 9.50 16.47
N LYS A 143 -19.67 8.21 16.78
CA LYS A 143 -19.06 7.63 17.98
C LYS A 143 -17.53 7.65 17.93
N PHE A 144 -16.93 7.26 16.80
CA PHE A 144 -15.48 7.14 16.65
C PHE A 144 -14.79 8.50 16.72
N PHE A 145 -15.32 9.49 16.02
CA PHE A 145 -14.77 10.85 16.00
C PHE A 145 -15.31 11.73 17.13
N GLN A 146 -16.25 11.24 17.95
CA GLN A 146 -16.89 11.99 19.04
C GLN A 146 -17.61 13.26 18.55
N LEU A 147 -18.42 13.09 17.50
CA LEU A 147 -19.17 14.17 16.86
C LEU A 147 -20.52 14.36 17.54
N GLU A 148 -20.92 15.62 17.74
CA GLU A 148 -22.29 15.96 18.13
C GLU A 148 -23.11 16.42 16.92
N ARG A 149 -22.44 17.10 15.98
CA ARG A 149 -23.03 17.72 14.79
C ARG A 149 -22.21 17.36 13.56
N ARG A 150 -22.86 17.37 12.39
CA ARG A 150 -22.20 17.04 11.12
C ARG A 150 -20.93 17.86 10.86
N PHE A 151 -20.96 19.17 11.14
CA PHE A 151 -19.81 20.02 10.83
C PHE A 151 -18.57 19.77 11.70
N ASP A 152 -18.72 19.05 12.82
CA ASP A 152 -17.61 18.75 13.72
C ASP A 152 -16.58 17.81 13.04
N ILE A 153 -16.96 17.08 11.98
CA ILE A 153 -15.99 16.28 11.20
C ILE A 153 -14.90 17.12 10.55
N LEU A 154 -15.19 18.40 10.24
CA LEU A 154 -14.25 19.29 9.55
C LEU A 154 -13.00 19.57 10.40
N ASP A 155 -13.13 19.54 11.72
CA ASP A 155 -11.99 19.68 12.62
C ASP A 155 -11.04 18.48 12.46
N HIS A 156 -11.55 17.26 12.25
CA HIS A 156 -10.71 16.07 12.03
C HIS A 156 -10.13 15.94 10.62
N LEU A 157 -10.74 16.57 9.63
CA LEU A 157 -10.32 16.49 8.22
C LEU A 157 -9.45 17.67 7.78
N TYR A 158 -9.53 18.81 8.47
CA TYR A 158 -8.81 20.03 8.09
C TYR A 158 -7.99 20.62 9.23
N ARG A 159 -8.61 21.00 10.36
CA ARG A 159 -7.92 21.76 11.42
C ARG A 159 -6.90 20.91 12.17
N ASP A 160 -7.34 19.78 12.69
CA ASP A 160 -6.60 18.85 13.54
C ASP A 160 -6.35 17.53 12.78
N PHE A 161 -6.04 17.65 11.50
CA PHE A 161 -5.93 16.51 10.60
C PHE A 161 -4.84 15.54 11.07
N ASN A 162 -5.23 14.27 11.21
CA ASN A 162 -4.31 13.18 11.46
C ASN A 162 -4.67 11.99 10.56
N LYS A 163 -3.87 11.75 9.52
CA LYS A 163 -4.06 10.67 8.54
C LYS A 163 -4.23 9.30 9.22
N GLY A 164 -3.42 9.01 10.24
CA GLY A 164 -3.48 7.76 10.99
C GLY A 164 -4.81 7.58 11.74
N LYS A 165 -5.27 8.62 12.43
CA LYS A 165 -6.57 8.62 13.13
C LYS A 165 -7.74 8.44 12.15
N VAL A 166 -7.70 9.12 11.00
CA VAL A 166 -8.74 8.95 9.97
C VAL A 166 -8.72 7.52 9.46
N ALA A 167 -7.56 6.98 9.09
CA ALA A 167 -7.43 5.61 8.59
C ALA A 167 -7.83 4.54 9.62
N GLN A 168 -7.69 4.81 10.92
CA GLN A 168 -8.14 3.91 11.98
C GLN A 168 -9.65 3.67 11.95
N PHE A 169 -10.45 4.58 11.38
CA PHE A 169 -11.89 4.36 11.24
C PHE A 169 -12.22 3.12 10.38
N THR A 170 -11.30 2.70 9.50
CA THR A 170 -11.44 1.47 8.70
C THR A 170 -11.56 0.22 9.57
N SER A 171 -10.99 0.17 10.77
CA SER A 171 -11.20 -0.98 11.66
C SER A 171 -12.67 -1.08 12.11
N VAL A 172 -13.33 0.06 12.36
CA VAL A 172 -14.75 0.11 12.70
C VAL A 172 -15.62 -0.32 11.51
N VAL A 173 -15.27 0.14 10.30
CA VAL A 173 -15.93 -0.32 9.06
C VAL A 173 -15.74 -1.84 8.88
N ALA A 174 -14.55 -2.38 9.17
CA ALA A 174 -14.28 -3.81 9.09
C ALA A 174 -15.15 -4.61 10.08
N GLU A 175 -15.32 -4.11 11.30
CA GLU A 175 -16.22 -4.71 12.28
C GLU A 175 -17.68 -4.67 11.82
N GLY A 176 -18.12 -3.56 11.24
CA GLY A 176 -19.45 -3.45 10.62
C GLY A 176 -19.69 -4.51 9.55
N ALA A 177 -18.73 -4.69 8.65
CA ALA A 177 -18.82 -5.68 7.59
C ALA A 177 -18.81 -7.12 8.12
N SER A 178 -17.87 -7.44 9.03
CA SER A 178 -17.61 -8.82 9.48
C SER A 178 -18.52 -9.29 10.61
N LYS A 179 -18.80 -8.45 11.61
CA LYS A 179 -19.59 -8.81 12.79
C LYS A 179 -21.07 -8.51 12.62
N HIS A 180 -21.39 -7.40 11.95
CA HIS A 180 -22.77 -6.94 11.79
C HIS A 180 -23.35 -7.24 10.41
N GLY A 181 -22.52 -7.66 9.46
CA GLY A 181 -22.97 -7.99 8.11
C GLY A 181 -23.43 -6.77 7.30
N ASP A 182 -23.06 -5.55 7.73
CA ASP A 182 -23.55 -4.30 7.14
C ASP A 182 -23.21 -4.21 5.64
N PRO A 183 -24.20 -4.04 4.75
CA PRO A 183 -23.97 -4.03 3.30
C PRO A 183 -23.07 -2.88 2.83
N LEU A 184 -23.18 -1.69 3.43
CA LEU A 184 -22.37 -0.53 3.02
C LEU A 184 -20.90 -0.73 3.42
N CYS A 185 -20.65 -1.26 4.62
CA CYS A 185 -19.31 -1.63 5.06
C CYS A 185 -18.69 -2.71 4.14
N LYS A 186 -19.45 -3.75 3.77
CA LYS A 186 -18.99 -4.76 2.80
C LYS A 186 -18.67 -4.14 1.45
N TYR A 187 -19.52 -3.22 0.98
CA TYR A 187 -19.30 -2.49 -0.26
C TYR A 187 -17.99 -1.69 -0.27
N VAL A 188 -17.67 -0.99 0.83
CA VAL A 188 -16.38 -0.26 0.96
C VAL A 188 -15.18 -1.19 0.85
N PHE A 189 -15.24 -2.38 1.47
CA PHE A 189 -14.17 -3.39 1.35
C PHE A 189 -14.09 -4.01 -0.05
N LYS A 190 -15.23 -4.27 -0.69
CA LYS A 190 -15.28 -4.72 -2.09
C LYS A 190 -14.58 -3.73 -3.00
N GLU A 191 -14.94 -2.45 -2.91
CA GLU A 191 -14.31 -1.40 -3.73
C GLU A 191 -12.81 -1.28 -3.45
N ALA A 192 -12.38 -1.42 -2.19
CA ALA A 192 -10.97 -1.46 -1.85
C ALA A 192 -10.23 -2.63 -2.54
N GLY A 193 -10.82 -3.83 -2.52
CA GLY A 193 -10.30 -5.01 -3.23
C GLY A 193 -10.14 -4.77 -4.73
N VAL A 194 -11.13 -4.15 -5.38
CA VAL A 194 -11.06 -3.78 -6.80
C VAL A 194 -9.91 -2.80 -7.07
N ARG A 195 -9.75 -1.75 -6.24
CA ARG A 195 -8.65 -0.78 -6.41
C ARG A 195 -7.28 -1.40 -6.20
N LEU A 196 -7.14 -2.32 -5.24
CA LEU A 196 -5.92 -3.10 -5.03
C LEU A 196 -5.61 -4.00 -6.23
N GLY A 197 -6.62 -4.63 -6.84
CA GLY A 197 -6.47 -5.38 -8.09
C GLY A 197 -6.01 -4.49 -9.26
N HIS A 198 -6.56 -3.29 -9.39
CA HIS A 198 -6.15 -2.34 -10.43
C HIS A 198 -4.68 -1.93 -10.32
N HIS A 199 -4.12 -1.84 -9.10
CA HIS A 199 -2.71 -1.56 -8.91
C HIS A 199 -1.81 -2.65 -9.51
N ILE A 200 -2.20 -3.92 -9.40
CA ILE A 200 -1.48 -5.05 -9.98
C ILE A 200 -1.62 -5.02 -11.51
N ASN A 201 -2.85 -4.86 -12.01
CA ASN A 201 -3.14 -4.83 -13.45
C ASN A 201 -2.39 -3.71 -14.17
N ALA A 202 -2.22 -2.55 -13.53
CA ALA A 202 -1.45 -1.44 -14.08
C ALA A 202 0.02 -1.79 -14.37
N LEU A 203 0.56 -2.81 -13.69
CA LEU A 203 1.94 -3.28 -13.86
C LEU A 203 2.07 -4.48 -14.82
N GLU A 204 0.97 -5.06 -15.30
CA GLU A 204 0.96 -6.27 -16.13
C GLU A 204 1.90 -6.17 -17.33
N GLY A 205 1.81 -5.07 -18.10
CA GLY A 205 2.66 -4.82 -19.26
C GLY A 205 4.14 -4.53 -18.96
N LYS A 206 4.53 -4.54 -17.67
CA LYS A 206 5.90 -4.34 -17.20
C LYS A 206 6.51 -5.61 -16.58
N VAL A 207 5.72 -6.67 -16.43
CA VAL A 207 6.17 -7.94 -15.85
C VAL A 207 7.11 -8.64 -16.82
N HIS A 208 8.31 -8.99 -16.36
CA HIS A 208 9.29 -9.74 -17.14
C HIS A 208 8.76 -11.15 -17.49
N GLU A 209 9.08 -11.64 -18.69
CA GLU A 209 8.59 -12.91 -19.23
C GLU A 209 8.82 -14.11 -18.27
N GLN A 210 9.95 -14.13 -17.58
CA GLN A 210 10.26 -15.17 -16.58
C GLN A 210 9.27 -15.21 -15.42
N LEU A 211 8.76 -14.06 -14.96
CA LEU A 211 7.74 -14.00 -13.92
C LEU A 211 6.37 -14.39 -14.47
N ALA A 212 6.06 -13.94 -15.69
CA ALA A 212 4.79 -14.25 -16.35
C ALA A 212 4.64 -15.74 -16.67
N LYS A 213 5.75 -16.45 -16.94
CA LYS A 213 5.78 -17.88 -17.28
C LYS A 213 6.13 -18.80 -16.09
N SER A 214 6.16 -18.26 -14.87
CA SER A 214 6.41 -19.04 -13.66
C SER A 214 5.32 -20.10 -13.45
N GLU A 215 5.71 -21.35 -13.16
CA GLU A 215 4.75 -22.44 -12.85
C GLU A 215 3.90 -22.14 -11.60
N ASP A 216 4.46 -21.39 -10.63
CA ASP A 216 3.75 -20.94 -9.43
C ASP A 216 2.89 -19.69 -9.69
N GLY A 217 2.87 -19.18 -10.92
CA GLY A 217 2.29 -17.87 -11.26
C GLY A 217 3.10 -16.68 -10.73
N LEU A 218 2.54 -15.48 -10.89
CA LEU A 218 3.14 -14.24 -10.41
C LEU A 218 3.00 -14.13 -8.89
N LYS A 219 4.12 -14.07 -8.18
CA LYS A 219 4.15 -13.95 -6.72
C LYS A 219 3.86 -12.50 -6.30
N VAL A 220 2.83 -12.32 -5.48
CA VAL A 220 2.43 -11.03 -4.88
C VAL A 220 2.57 -11.11 -3.37
N LEU A 221 3.44 -10.29 -2.80
CA LEU A 221 3.59 -10.13 -1.36
C LEU A 221 2.65 -9.03 -0.86
N CYS A 222 1.67 -9.41 -0.05
CA CYS A 222 0.73 -8.47 0.56
C CYS A 222 1.25 -7.98 1.93
N VAL A 223 1.44 -6.67 2.10
CA VAL A 223 1.96 -6.05 3.32
C VAL A 223 0.96 -5.03 3.86
N GLY A 224 0.73 -5.03 5.17
CA GLY A 224 -0.05 -4.01 5.86
C GLY A 224 -1.35 -4.52 6.50
N SER A 225 -1.91 -3.71 7.39
CA SER A 225 -2.98 -4.13 8.29
C SER A 225 -4.32 -4.37 7.61
N VAL A 226 -4.57 -3.80 6.42
CA VAL A 226 -5.84 -3.99 5.69
C VAL A 226 -5.99 -5.43 5.22
N PHE A 227 -4.89 -6.13 4.92
CA PHE A 227 -4.91 -7.54 4.54
C PHE A 227 -5.35 -8.51 5.66
N LYS A 228 -5.44 -8.05 6.92
CA LYS A 228 -6.11 -8.83 7.99
C LYS A 228 -7.59 -9.08 7.68
N SER A 229 -8.18 -8.25 6.82
CA SER A 229 -9.54 -8.35 6.33
C SER A 229 -9.61 -8.95 4.92
N TRP A 230 -8.67 -9.83 4.56
CA TRP A 230 -8.61 -10.47 3.24
C TRP A 230 -9.96 -11.03 2.77
N GLU A 231 -10.70 -11.67 3.67
CA GLU A 231 -12.01 -12.26 3.37
C GLU A 231 -13.07 -11.23 2.92
N LEU A 232 -12.92 -9.97 3.31
CA LEU A 232 -13.79 -8.87 2.88
C LEU A 232 -13.29 -8.21 1.58
N LEU A 233 -11.99 -8.28 1.31
CA LEU A 233 -11.35 -7.70 0.12
C LEU A 233 -11.50 -8.61 -1.10
N LYS A 234 -11.47 -9.92 -0.89
CA LYS A 234 -11.67 -10.89 -1.96
C LYS A 234 -13.11 -10.74 -2.45
N GLU A 235 -13.26 -10.54 -3.76
CA GLU A 235 -14.57 -10.57 -4.38
C GLU A 235 -15.07 -12.02 -4.30
N GLU A 236 -15.94 -12.31 -3.33
CA GLU A 236 -16.92 -13.36 -3.56
C GLU A 236 -17.76 -12.85 -4.73
N GLN A 237 -17.70 -13.55 -5.87
CA GLN A 237 -18.72 -13.41 -6.90
C GLN A 237 -20.05 -13.71 -6.20
N LEU A 238 -20.70 -12.66 -5.69
CA LEU A 238 -22.10 -12.70 -5.33
C LEU A 238 -22.80 -13.14 -6.61
N GLU A 239 -23.38 -14.32 -6.51
CA GLU A 239 -24.01 -15.10 -7.56
C GLU A 239 -24.69 -14.21 -8.60
N THR A 240 -24.34 -14.45 -9.86
CA THR A 240 -25.15 -14.06 -11.02
C THR A 240 -26.63 -14.26 -10.71
N SER A 241 -27.35 -13.17 -10.57
CA SER A 241 -28.82 -13.11 -10.64
C SER A 241 -29.24 -12.77 -12.07
#